data_AF-A0AAV1W1I6-F1
#
_entry.id   AF-A0AAV1W1I6-F1
#
_cell.length_a   1.000
_cell.length_b   1.000
_cell.length_c   1.000
_cell.angle_alpha   90.00
_cell.angle_beta   90.00
_cell.angle_gamma   90.00
#
_symmetry.space_group_name_H-M   'P 1'
#
loop_
_entity.id
_entity.type
_entity.pdbx_description
1 polymer ?
#
loop_
_entity_poly.entity_id
_entity_poly.type
_entity_poly.pdbx_seq_one_letter_code
_entity_poly.pdbx_strand_id
1 'polypeptide(L)'
;MAALGKSLYEGVCGETQKPTDCLQLLRHDPRITSAKNYFDLSKFILEFGEKKAKEGKKYIWLIAKKHPTPQITLCAKNTYESLPTSFIITRDEMIHDPKTATYDALLIGDGPAYCAEAFRKANMENPPINKLIALLSSVAYYSIEHLT
;
A
#
# COMPACT_ATOMS: atom_id res chain seq x y z
N MET A 1 3.42 23.97 -8.24
CA MET A 1 2.46 25.02 -7.80
C MET A 1 1.22 24.33 -7.27
N ALA A 2 0.99 24.35 -5.96
CA ALA A 2 -0.25 23.84 -5.38
C ALA A 2 -1.39 24.79 -5.76
N ALA A 3 -2.48 24.24 -6.32
CA ALA A 3 -3.72 24.97 -6.41
C ALA A 3 -4.15 25.38 -4.98
N LEU A 4 -4.50 26.66 -4.80
CA LEU A 4 -5.03 27.19 -3.54
C LEU A 4 -6.17 26.28 -3.03
N GLY A 5 -5.97 25.61 -1.90
CA GLY A 5 -7.03 24.95 -1.12
C GLY A 5 -6.99 23.42 -1.02
N LYS A 6 -6.10 22.70 -1.71
CA LYS A 6 -6.02 21.22 -1.62
C LYS A 6 -5.02 20.80 -0.55
N SER A 7 -5.44 19.94 0.39
CA SER A 7 -4.54 19.34 1.38
C SER A 7 -3.55 18.38 0.71
N LEU A 8 -2.44 18.06 1.40
CA LEU A 8 -1.36 17.26 0.79
C LEU A 8 -1.84 15.86 0.36
N TYR A 9 -2.61 15.17 1.19
CA TYR A 9 -3.12 13.83 0.84
C TYR A 9 -4.12 13.87 -0.33
N GLU A 10 -4.93 14.93 -0.43
CA GLU A 10 -5.81 15.11 -1.58
C GLU A 10 -4.98 15.35 -2.86
N GLY A 11 -3.88 16.10 -2.76
CA GLY A 11 -2.87 16.27 -3.80
C GLY A 11 -2.40 14.92 -4.33
N VAL A 12 -1.79 14.12 -3.45
CA VAL A 12 -1.28 12.77 -3.73
C VAL A 12 -2.37 11.86 -4.32
N CYS A 13 -3.58 11.86 -3.73
CA CYS A 13 -4.68 11.05 -4.27
C CYS A 13 -5.05 11.43 -5.72
N GLY A 14 -4.93 12.71 -6.07
CA GLY A 14 -5.17 13.19 -7.43
C GLY A 14 -4.17 12.68 -8.47
N GLU A 15 -3.01 12.20 -8.04
CA GLU A 15 -1.97 11.65 -8.91
C GLU A 15 -2.17 10.13 -9.14
N THR A 16 -2.94 9.48 -8.26
CA THR A 16 -3.27 8.06 -8.44
C THR A 16 -4.27 7.83 -9.57
N GLN A 17 -4.29 6.60 -10.10
CA GLN A 17 -5.32 6.17 -11.06
C GLN A 17 -6.73 6.06 -10.45
N LYS A 18 -6.84 6.10 -9.11
CA LYS A 18 -8.12 5.97 -8.39
C LYS A 18 -8.27 7.04 -7.29
N PRO A 19 -8.40 8.32 -7.67
CA PRO A 19 -8.44 9.41 -6.70
C PRO A 19 -9.55 9.28 -5.66
N THR A 20 -10.76 8.90 -6.08
CA THR A 20 -11.90 8.74 -5.16
C THR A 20 -11.67 7.63 -4.13
N ASP A 21 -11.17 6.47 -4.55
CA ASP A 21 -10.86 5.35 -3.65
C ASP A 21 -9.74 5.74 -2.68
N CYS A 22 -8.72 6.45 -3.17
CA CYS A 22 -7.63 6.97 -2.34
C CYS A 22 -8.16 7.90 -1.25
N LEU A 23 -8.98 8.89 -1.61
CA LEU A 23 -9.57 9.83 -0.66
C LEU A 23 -10.41 9.11 0.39
N GLN A 24 -11.25 8.16 -0.04
CA GLN A 24 -12.08 7.37 0.86
C GLN A 24 -11.24 6.50 1.80
N LEU A 25 -10.11 5.98 1.33
CA LEU A 25 -9.22 5.15 2.13
C LEU A 25 -8.46 5.97 3.18
N LEU A 26 -7.85 7.08 2.77
CA LEU A 26 -6.94 7.86 3.61
C LEU A 26 -7.65 8.77 4.62
N ARG A 27 -8.89 9.21 4.34
CA ARG A 27 -9.66 10.10 5.24
C ARG A 27 -9.91 9.53 6.64
N HIS A 28 -9.72 8.23 6.82
CA HIS A 28 -9.94 7.55 8.07
C HIS A 28 -8.77 7.68 9.06
N ASP A 29 -7.59 8.11 8.61
CA ASP A 29 -6.46 8.41 9.50
C ASP A 29 -6.27 9.93 9.64
N PRO A 30 -6.59 10.52 10.80
CA PRO A 30 -6.47 11.96 10.99
C PRO A 30 -5.03 12.46 10.83
N ARG A 31 -4.01 11.62 11.08
CA ARG A 31 -2.60 11.99 10.90
C ARG A 31 -2.28 12.25 9.43
N ILE A 32 -2.84 11.44 8.53
CA ILE A 32 -2.72 11.61 7.08
C ILE A 32 -3.44 12.89 6.64
N THR A 33 -4.69 13.09 7.06
CA THR A 33 -5.47 14.27 6.63
C THR A 33 -4.93 15.60 7.19
N SER A 34 -4.21 15.56 8.31
CA SER A 34 -3.69 16.74 8.99
C SER A 34 -2.20 17.01 8.72
N ALA A 35 -1.54 16.15 7.95
CA ALA A 35 -0.12 16.24 7.64
C ALA A 35 0.24 17.61 7.05
N LYS A 36 1.34 18.19 7.56
CA LYS A 36 1.77 19.56 7.23
C LYS A 36 2.87 19.62 6.18
N ASN A 37 3.53 18.49 5.93
CA ASN A 37 4.59 18.35 4.94
C ASN A 37 4.53 16.94 4.36
N TYR A 38 5.21 16.74 3.22
CA TYR A 38 5.23 15.45 2.53
C TYR A 38 5.97 14.37 3.32
N PHE A 39 6.95 14.72 4.15
CA PHE A 39 7.70 13.75 4.94
C PHE A 39 6.80 13.04 5.95
N ASP A 40 6.05 13.82 6.75
CA ASP A 40 5.06 13.30 7.69
C ASP A 40 3.94 12.56 6.97
N LEU A 41 3.46 13.10 5.83
CA LEU A 41 2.43 12.44 5.02
C LEU A 41 2.88 11.05 4.56
N SER A 42 4.04 10.95 3.93
CA SER A 42 4.62 9.68 3.45
C SER A 42 4.82 8.70 4.60
N LYS A 43 5.34 9.17 5.74
CA LYS A 43 5.49 8.37 6.95
C LYS A 43 4.14 7.77 7.39
N PHE A 44 3.11 8.60 7.52
CA PHE A 44 1.80 8.16 7.98
C PHE A 44 1.11 7.21 6.99
N ILE A 45 1.28 7.42 5.68
CA ILE A 45 0.79 6.51 4.64
C ILE A 45 1.48 5.14 4.75
N LEU A 46 2.81 5.10 4.94
CA LEU A 46 3.55 3.84 5.08
C LEU A 46 3.19 3.10 6.36
N GLU A 47 3.02 3.81 7.49
CA GLU A 47 2.51 3.20 8.74
C GLU A 47 1.08 2.66 8.59
N PHE A 48 0.22 3.37 7.86
CA PHE A 48 -1.13 2.91 7.56
C PHE A 48 -1.09 1.67 6.64
N GLY A 49 -0.21 1.66 5.64
CA GLY A 49 0.12 0.52 4.78
C GLY A 49 0.58 -0.69 5.57
N GLU A 50 1.53 -0.53 6.49
CA GLU A 50 2.02 -1.57 7.38
C GLU A 50 0.86 -2.19 8.19
N LYS A 51 0.00 -1.36 8.79
CA LYS A 51 -1.16 -1.84 9.55
C LYS A 51 -2.09 -2.66 8.67
N LYS A 52 -2.40 -2.18 7.46
CA LYS A 52 -3.26 -2.88 6.50
C LYS A 52 -2.62 -4.16 5.97
N ALA A 53 -1.30 -4.18 5.79
CA ALA A 53 -0.57 -5.38 5.42
C ALA A 53 -0.65 -6.45 6.53
N LYS A 54 -0.56 -6.06 7.81
CA LYS A 54 -0.74 -6.99 8.95
C LYS A 54 -2.16 -7.55 9.02
N GLU A 55 -3.18 -6.73 8.75
CA GLU A 55 -4.58 -7.20 8.62
C GLU A 55 -4.71 -8.19 7.45
N GLY A 56 -4.14 -7.84 6.30
CA GLY A 56 -4.13 -8.68 5.10
C GLY A 56 -3.43 -10.01 5.29
N LYS A 57 -2.29 -10.02 5.97
CA LYS A 57 -1.56 -11.23 6.33
C LYS A 57 -2.44 -12.23 7.05
N LYS A 58 -3.13 -11.77 8.11
CA LYS A 58 -4.06 -12.63 8.87
C LYS A 58 -5.20 -13.13 7.96
N TYR A 59 -5.78 -12.25 7.16
CA TYR A 59 -6.91 -12.59 6.30
C TYR A 59 -6.56 -13.61 5.21
N ILE A 60 -5.49 -13.36 4.45
CA ILE A 60 -5.03 -14.24 3.37
C ILE A 60 -4.58 -15.59 3.92
N TRP A 61 -3.97 -15.61 5.10
CA TRP A 61 -3.57 -16.86 5.75
C TRP A 61 -4.77 -17.73 6.15
N LEU A 62 -5.88 -17.13 6.60
CA LEU A 62 -7.13 -17.86 6.85
C LEU A 62 -7.71 -18.46 5.56
N ILE A 63 -7.62 -17.73 4.44
CA ILE A 63 -8.07 -18.25 3.14
C ILE A 63 -7.18 -19.40 2.68
N ALA A 64 -5.86 -19.27 2.77
CA ALA A 64 -4.91 -20.31 2.38
C ALA A 64 -5.09 -21.61 3.17
N LYS A 65 -5.51 -21.53 4.44
CA LYS A 65 -5.87 -22.71 5.23
C LYS A 65 -7.09 -23.45 4.69
N LYS A 66 -8.09 -22.73 4.19
CA LYS A 66 -9.34 -23.30 3.67
C LYS A 66 -9.19 -23.78 2.24
N HIS A 67 -8.34 -23.12 1.45
CA HIS A 67 -8.15 -23.37 0.03
C HIS A 67 -6.63 -23.42 -0.31
N PRO A 68 -5.91 -24.49 0.09
CA PRO A 68 -4.45 -24.55 0.00
C PRO A 68 -3.97 -24.92 -1.41
N THR A 69 -4.19 -24.06 -2.40
CA THR A 69 -3.50 -24.19 -3.69
C THR A 69 -2.04 -23.74 -3.54
N PRO A 70 -1.11 -24.23 -4.38
CA PRO A 70 0.29 -23.78 -4.34
C PRO A 70 0.43 -22.26 -4.41
N GLN A 71 -0.36 -21.61 -5.28
CA GLN A 71 -0.28 -20.17 -5.51
C GLN A 71 -0.89 -19.36 -4.35
N ILE A 72 -2.03 -19.79 -3.80
CA ILE A 72 -2.64 -19.13 -2.62
C ILE A 72 -1.74 -19.32 -1.38
N THR A 73 -1.12 -20.49 -1.25
CA THR A 73 -0.16 -20.76 -0.17
C THR A 73 1.07 -19.86 -0.29
N LEU A 74 1.60 -19.67 -1.51
CA LEU A 74 2.73 -18.77 -1.76
C LEU A 74 2.36 -17.31 -1.44
N CYS A 75 1.15 -16.89 -1.80
CA CYS A 75 0.60 -15.60 -1.42
C CYS A 75 0.58 -15.38 0.09
N ALA A 76 0.12 -16.37 0.86
CA ALA A 76 0.07 -16.25 2.30
C ALA A 76 1.45 -16.28 2.95
N LYS A 77 2.31 -17.22 2.54
CA LYS A 77 3.58 -17.53 3.23
C LYS A 77 4.74 -16.63 2.83
N ASN A 78 4.75 -16.10 1.62
CA ASN A 78 5.85 -15.26 1.15
C ASN A 78 5.36 -13.82 1.03
N THR A 79 4.42 -13.57 0.11
CA THR A 79 3.99 -12.21 -0.22
C THR A 79 3.42 -11.48 0.99
N TYR A 80 2.32 -11.99 1.57
CA TYR A 80 1.68 -11.33 2.70
C TYR A 80 2.44 -11.48 4.02
N GLU A 81 3.37 -12.43 4.10
CA GLU A 81 4.29 -12.54 5.23
C GLU A 81 5.28 -11.38 5.24
N SER A 82 5.82 -10.99 4.07
CA SER A 82 6.85 -9.95 3.93
C SER A 82 6.31 -8.53 3.80
N LEU A 83 5.08 -8.35 3.29
CA LEU A 83 4.50 -7.03 3.02
C LEU A 83 4.60 -6.02 4.19
N PRO A 84 4.29 -6.38 5.46
CA PRO A 84 4.45 -5.46 6.57
C PRO A 84 5.89 -4.95 6.72
N THR A 85 6.88 -5.83 6.54
CA THR A 85 8.30 -5.48 6.60
C THR A 85 8.70 -4.60 5.43
N SER A 86 8.18 -4.83 4.23
CA SER A 86 8.42 -3.96 3.08
C SER A 86 8.00 -2.51 3.36
N PHE A 87 6.81 -2.29 3.94
CA PHE A 87 6.39 -0.94 4.34
C PHE A 87 7.33 -0.28 5.37
N ILE A 88 7.86 -1.07 6.32
CA ILE A 88 8.83 -0.58 7.32
C ILE A 88 10.13 -0.17 6.63
N ILE A 89 10.68 -1.02 5.76
CA ILE A 89 11.92 -0.76 5.03
C ILE A 89 11.77 0.51 4.19
N THR A 90 10.72 0.62 3.39
CA THR A 90 10.46 1.81 2.57
C THR A 90 10.36 3.09 3.42
N ARG A 91 9.76 3.01 4.62
CA ARG A 91 9.65 4.14 5.54
C ARG A 91 10.99 4.55 6.13
N ASP A 92 11.82 3.60 6.47
CA ASP A 92 13.12 3.88 7.05
C ASP A 92 14.11 4.35 5.96
N GLU A 93 13.98 3.82 4.74
CA GLU A 93 14.76 4.22 3.57
C GLU A 93 14.45 5.63 3.09
N MET A 94 13.18 6.06 3.07
CA MET A 94 12.82 7.42 2.61
C MET A 94 13.47 8.55 3.42
N ILE A 95 14.03 8.26 4.60
CA ILE A 95 14.77 9.23 5.42
C ILE A 95 16.15 9.52 4.82
N HIS A 96 16.75 8.54 4.15
CA HIS A 96 18.14 8.58 3.69
C HIS A 96 18.27 8.56 2.17
N ASP A 97 17.38 7.84 1.48
CA ASP A 97 17.33 7.71 0.03
C ASP A 97 15.87 7.66 -0.45
N PRO A 98 15.19 8.84 -0.55
CA PRO A 98 13.82 8.91 -1.05
C PRO A 98 13.64 8.31 -2.44
N LYS A 99 14.69 8.33 -3.29
CA LYS A 99 14.61 7.81 -4.65
C LYS A 99 14.58 6.28 -4.68
N THR A 100 15.34 5.61 -3.82
CA THR A 100 15.21 4.16 -3.68
C THR A 100 13.90 3.79 -2.99
N ALA A 101 13.48 4.58 -2.00
CA ALA A 101 12.19 4.37 -1.35
C ALA A 101 10.97 4.51 -2.29
N THR A 102 11.00 5.38 -3.30
CA THR A 102 9.92 5.43 -4.30
C THR A 102 9.85 4.15 -5.13
N TYR A 103 11.00 3.60 -5.52
CA TYR A 103 11.06 2.31 -6.21
C TYR A 103 10.53 1.17 -5.32
N ASP A 104 10.96 1.12 -4.07
CA ASP A 104 10.50 0.13 -3.09
C ASP A 104 8.98 0.24 -2.83
N ALA A 105 8.44 1.46 -2.80
CA ALA A 105 7.00 1.69 -2.67
C ALA A 105 6.20 1.06 -3.83
N LEU A 106 6.73 1.06 -5.05
CA LEU A 106 6.10 0.38 -6.19
C LEU A 106 6.18 -1.14 -6.07
N LEU A 107 7.32 -1.69 -5.63
CA LEU A 107 7.51 -3.13 -5.45
C LEU A 107 6.51 -3.74 -4.45
N ILE A 108 6.09 -2.98 -3.44
CA ILE A 108 5.01 -3.40 -2.52
C ILE A 108 3.73 -3.77 -3.30
N GLY A 109 3.45 -3.11 -4.42
CA GLY A 109 2.26 -3.33 -5.26
C GLY A 109 2.31 -4.60 -6.10
N ASP A 110 3.49 -5.13 -6.40
CA ASP A 110 3.67 -6.35 -7.20
C ASP A 110 3.16 -7.59 -6.45
N GLY A 111 3.34 -7.63 -5.13
CA GLY A 111 2.85 -8.71 -4.28
C GLY A 111 1.33 -8.93 -4.40
N PRO A 112 0.50 -7.91 -4.14
CA PRO A 112 -0.94 -7.97 -4.35
C PRO A 112 -1.36 -8.31 -5.78
N ALA A 113 -0.63 -7.86 -6.80
CA ALA A 113 -0.92 -8.19 -8.20
C ALA A 113 -0.69 -9.69 -8.48
N TYR A 114 0.43 -10.24 -8.00
CA TYR A 114 0.68 -11.68 -8.03
C TYR A 114 -0.45 -12.45 -7.34
N CYS A 115 -0.90 -11.98 -6.19
CA CYS A 115 -1.97 -12.64 -5.45
C CYS A 115 -3.33 -12.53 -6.12
N ALA A 116 -3.70 -11.39 -6.68
CA ALA A 116 -4.92 -11.28 -7.47
C ALA A 116 -4.99 -12.33 -8.59
N GLU A 117 -3.86 -12.56 -9.28
CA GLU A 117 -3.76 -13.59 -10.32
C GLU A 117 -3.84 -15.02 -9.75
N ALA A 118 -3.21 -15.28 -8.60
CA ALA A 118 -3.31 -16.57 -7.92
C ALA A 118 -4.77 -16.93 -7.56
N PHE A 119 -5.51 -15.96 -7.02
CA PHE A 119 -6.93 -16.12 -6.70
C PHE A 119 -7.77 -16.35 -7.96
N ARG A 120 -7.52 -15.57 -9.02
CA ARG A 120 -8.19 -15.74 -10.32
C ARG A 120 -7.97 -17.15 -10.89
N LYS A 121 -6.73 -17.66 -10.88
CA LYS A 121 -6.40 -19.02 -11.36
C LYS A 121 -7.05 -20.13 -10.52
N ALA A 122 -7.32 -19.85 -9.25
CA ALA A 122 -8.05 -20.76 -8.37
C ALA A 122 -9.58 -20.66 -8.53
N ASN A 123 -10.09 -19.86 -9.48
CA ASN A 123 -11.52 -19.54 -9.62
C ASN A 123 -12.14 -18.98 -8.34
N MET A 124 -11.36 -18.20 -7.58
CA MET A 124 -11.79 -17.55 -6.35
C MET A 124 -11.86 -16.04 -6.56
N GLU A 125 -12.80 -15.40 -5.86
CA GLU A 125 -12.87 -13.94 -5.85
C GLU A 125 -11.57 -13.35 -5.31
N ASN A 126 -11.06 -12.33 -5.99
CA ASN A 126 -9.87 -11.60 -5.56
C ASN A 126 -10.16 -10.86 -4.23
N PRO A 127 -9.45 -11.19 -3.13
CA PRO A 127 -9.61 -10.52 -1.85
C PRO A 127 -9.51 -9.00 -1.97
N PRO A 128 -10.46 -8.22 -1.40
CA PRO A 128 -10.42 -6.76 -1.46
C PRO A 128 -9.11 -6.16 -0.94
N ILE A 129 -8.45 -6.86 0.00
CA ILE A 129 -7.17 -6.45 0.55
C ILE A 129 -6.06 -6.36 -0.50
N ASN A 130 -6.09 -7.15 -1.59
CA ASN A 130 -5.11 -7.04 -2.65
C ASN A 130 -5.23 -5.67 -3.34
N LYS A 131 -6.45 -5.26 -3.67
CA LYS A 131 -6.71 -3.94 -4.28
C LYS A 131 -6.33 -2.80 -3.35
N LEU A 132 -6.59 -2.95 -2.05
CA LEU A 132 -6.27 -1.96 -1.03
C LEU A 132 -4.75 -1.77 -0.90
N ILE A 133 -3.97 -2.85 -0.78
CA ILE A 133 -2.50 -2.74 -0.66
C ILE A 133 -1.89 -2.20 -1.95
N ALA A 134 -2.39 -2.61 -3.13
CA ALA A 134 -1.93 -2.04 -4.40
C ALA A 134 -2.18 -0.53 -4.48
N LEU A 135 -3.34 -0.05 -4.00
CA LEU A 135 -3.62 1.38 -3.90
C LEU A 135 -2.66 2.08 -2.92
N LEU A 136 -2.40 1.50 -1.75
CA LEU A 136 -1.47 2.08 -0.78
C LEU A 136 -0.02 2.12 -1.27
N SER A 137 0.41 1.13 -2.06
CA SER A 137 1.70 1.17 -2.76
C SER A 137 1.79 2.36 -3.71
N SER A 138 0.78 2.57 -4.56
CA SER A 138 0.74 3.72 -5.47
C SER A 138 0.70 5.06 -4.73
N VAL A 139 -0.09 5.16 -3.67
CA VAL A 139 -0.18 6.36 -2.84
C VAL A 139 1.16 6.66 -2.15
N ALA A 140 1.81 5.63 -1.61
CA ALA A 140 3.13 5.75 -0.98
C ALA A 140 4.16 6.26 -2.00
N TYR A 141 4.20 5.67 -3.21
CA TYR A 141 5.05 6.13 -4.30
C TYR A 141 4.89 7.64 -4.55
N TYR A 142 3.67 8.09 -4.86
CA TYR A 142 3.43 9.50 -5.16
C TYR A 142 3.76 10.41 -3.96
N SER A 143 3.48 9.97 -2.72
CA SER A 143 3.83 10.77 -1.54
C SER A 143 5.35 10.95 -1.35
N ILE A 144 6.14 9.91 -1.59
CA ILE A 144 7.60 9.94 -1.45
C ILE A 144 8.25 10.67 -2.64
N GLU A 145 7.66 10.62 -3.83
CA GLU A 145 8.16 11.35 -5.01
C GLU A 145 8.21 12.88 -4.76
N HIS A 146 7.34 13.42 -3.89
CA HIS A 146 7.43 14.83 -3.46
C HIS A 146 8.60 15.14 -2.51
N LEU A 147 9.40 14.13 -2.13
CA LEU A 147 10.62 14.27 -1.32
C LEU A 147 11.90 14.23 -2.17
N THR A 148 11.82 13.85 -3.46
CA THR A 148 12.95 13.76 -4.39
C THR A 148 13.10 15.03 -5.21
#